data_AF-A0A379LRH0-F1
#
_entry.id   AF-A0A379LRH0-F1
#
_cell.length_a   1.000
_cell.length_b   1.000
_cell.length_c   1.000
_cell.angle_alpha   90.00
_cell.angle_beta   90.00
_cell.angle_gamma   90.00
#
_symmetry.space_group_name_H-M   'P 1'
#
loop_
_entity.id
_entity.type
_entity.pdbx_description
1 polymer ?
#
loop_
_entity_poly.entity_id
_entity_poly.type
_entity_poly.pdbx_seq_one_letter_code
_entity_poly.pdbx_strand_id
1 'polypeptide(L)'
;MFRIINKKDRSFYTKSLVLHASDLPEGRGWSPHIWQIVEGFNEITLTLLEAEDKVDSGDIWKKIRLKIPNHALWDEINHNLFRKEIELIDFAVRNFDSIVPTPQNTDIEPTYYPKRTPLDSKLDISKSIESQFNKIRVCDPNRFPAYLEIHGKKFKLTLEKVGDE
;
A
#
# COMPACT_ATOMS: atom_id res chain seq x y z
N MET A 1 -8.62 -12.01 -10.30
CA MET A 1 -9.56 -11.00 -10.83
C MET A 1 -9.94 -10.09 -9.66
N PHE A 2 -9.90 -8.77 -9.81
CA PHE A 2 -10.38 -7.84 -8.78
C PHE A 2 -11.90 -7.76 -8.82
N ARG A 3 -12.54 -7.66 -7.66
CA ARG A 3 -13.99 -7.54 -7.53
C ARG A 3 -14.31 -6.52 -6.45
N ILE A 4 -15.16 -5.56 -6.78
CA ILE A 4 -15.77 -4.66 -5.80
C ILE A 4 -16.92 -5.41 -5.12
N ILE A 5 -16.97 -5.37 -3.79
CA ILE A 5 -18.09 -5.88 -3.00
C ILE A 5 -19.16 -4.79 -3.00
N ASN A 6 -20.23 -5.00 -3.77
CA ASN A 6 -21.31 -4.01 -3.94
C ASN A 6 -22.24 -3.98 -2.72
N LYS A 7 -23.14 -2.98 -2.67
CA LYS A 7 -24.10 -2.81 -1.57
C LYS A 7 -24.94 -4.06 -1.27
N LYS A 8 -25.32 -4.85 -2.28
CA LYS A 8 -26.09 -6.10 -2.08
C LYS A 8 -25.25 -7.17 -1.37
N ASP A 9 -23.97 -7.27 -1.71
CA ASP A 9 -23.07 -8.20 -1.02
C ASP A 9 -22.78 -7.71 0.42
N ARG A 10 -22.61 -6.39 0.62
CA ARG A 10 -22.36 -5.79 1.95
C ARG A 10 -23.57 -5.89 2.89
N SER A 11 -24.81 -5.87 2.37
CA SER A 11 -26.03 -5.87 3.20
C SER A 11 -26.25 -7.14 4.03
N PHE A 12 -25.50 -8.21 3.77
CA PHE A 12 -25.55 -9.42 4.60
C PHE A 12 -24.76 -9.30 5.91
N TYR A 13 -23.97 -8.24 6.08
CA TYR A 13 -23.10 -8.03 7.23
C TYR A 13 -23.44 -6.72 7.92
N THR A 14 -23.36 -6.68 9.26
CA THR A 14 -23.53 -5.43 10.02
C THR A 14 -22.48 -4.39 9.62
N LYS A 15 -21.24 -4.84 9.39
CA LYS A 15 -20.12 -4.02 8.95
C LYS A 15 -19.26 -4.80 7.96
N SER A 16 -18.78 -4.11 6.93
CA SER A 16 -17.79 -4.62 5.99
C SER A 16 -16.58 -3.68 6.06
N LEU A 17 -15.42 -4.18 6.46
CA LEU A 17 -14.24 -3.35 6.69
C LEU A 17 -13.17 -3.57 5.62
N VAL A 18 -12.43 -2.50 5.33
CA VAL A 18 -11.30 -2.48 4.41
C VAL A 18 -10.07 -1.99 5.18
N LEU A 19 -8.93 -2.61 4.89
CA LEU A 19 -7.62 -2.11 5.29
C LEU A 19 -7.00 -1.41 4.09
N HIS A 20 -6.57 -0.16 4.28
CA HIS A 20 -6.00 0.66 3.22
C HIS A 20 -4.75 1.38 3.70
N ALA A 21 -3.67 1.39 2.93
CA ALA A 21 -2.36 1.87 3.38
C ALA A 21 -2.06 3.31 2.92
N SER A 22 -3.00 4.24 3.13
CA SER A 22 -2.79 5.68 2.97
C SER A 22 -3.53 6.49 4.03
N ASP A 23 -3.22 7.79 4.11
CA ASP A 23 -3.89 8.76 4.97
C ASP A 23 -5.18 9.29 4.31
N LEU A 24 -6.24 8.48 4.33
CA LEU A 24 -7.49 8.81 3.63
C LEU A 24 -8.09 10.16 4.06
N PRO A 25 -8.59 10.99 3.12
CA PRO A 25 -8.95 10.66 1.75
C PRO A 25 -7.82 10.68 0.72
N GLU A 26 -6.59 11.03 1.10
CA GLU A 26 -5.45 11.02 0.18
C GLU A 26 -4.97 9.58 -0.08
N GLY A 27 -4.54 9.31 -1.32
CA GLY A 27 -3.94 8.04 -1.71
C GLY A 27 -4.91 6.86 -1.81
N ARG A 28 -6.17 7.08 -2.21
CA ARG A 28 -7.14 6.01 -2.53
C ARG A 28 -6.63 5.12 -3.66
N GLY A 29 -7.22 3.93 -3.82
CA GLY A 29 -6.94 3.06 -4.96
C GLY A 29 -5.87 2.02 -4.65
N TRP A 30 -4.86 1.90 -5.52
CA TRP A 30 -4.08 0.67 -5.59
C TRP A 30 -2.71 0.77 -4.95
N SER A 31 -2.40 -0.18 -4.07
CA SER A 31 -1.08 -0.36 -3.44
C SER A 31 -0.43 0.97 -3.00
N PRO A 32 -1.15 1.85 -2.27
CA PRO A 32 -0.68 3.19 -1.96
C PRO A 32 0.65 3.21 -1.23
N HIS A 33 0.92 2.21 -0.37
CA HIS A 33 2.20 2.09 0.35
C HIS A 33 3.39 1.96 -0.60
N ILE A 34 3.22 1.27 -1.74
CA ILE A 34 4.29 1.12 -2.73
C ILE A 34 4.56 2.47 -3.42
N TRP A 35 3.51 3.17 -3.84
CA TRP A 35 3.65 4.49 -4.47
C TRP A 35 4.28 5.51 -3.54
N GLN A 36 3.80 5.62 -2.30
CA GLN A 36 4.36 6.50 -1.28
C GLN A 36 5.85 6.20 -1.05
N ILE A 37 6.26 4.93 -0.96
CA ILE A 37 7.68 4.60 -0.84
C ILE A 37 8.48 5.05 -2.07
N VAL A 38 7.96 4.82 -3.28
CA VAL A 38 8.60 5.27 -4.54
C VAL A 38 8.74 6.79 -4.59
N GLU A 39 7.78 7.52 -4.04
CA GLU A 39 7.76 8.99 -3.92
C GLU A 39 8.68 9.52 -2.82
N GLY A 40 9.28 8.65 -2.00
CA GLY A 40 10.25 9.02 -0.98
C GLY A 40 9.70 9.10 0.44
N PHE A 41 8.43 8.76 0.66
CA PHE A 41 7.87 8.70 2.00
C PHE A 41 8.48 7.52 2.79
N ASN A 42 8.81 7.80 4.05
CA ASN A 42 9.37 6.82 5.00
C ASN A 42 8.40 6.51 6.16
N GLU A 43 7.21 7.10 6.14
CA GLU A 43 6.12 6.82 7.06
C GLU A 43 4.85 6.62 6.22
N ILE A 44 4.07 5.60 6.57
CA ILE A 44 2.84 5.22 5.87
C ILE A 44 1.72 5.18 6.91
N THR A 45 0.61 5.82 6.61
CA THR A 45 -0.61 5.68 7.40
C THR A 45 -1.40 4.48 6.91
N LEU A 46 -1.77 3.57 7.81
CA LEU A 46 -2.78 2.55 7.57
C LEU A 46 -4.12 3.02 8.14
N THR A 47 -5.16 2.89 7.33
CA THR A 47 -6.53 3.25 7.66
C THR A 47 -7.41 2.01 7.62
N LEU A 48 -8.13 1.76 8.72
CA LEU A 48 -9.25 0.84 8.77
C LEU A 48 -10.53 1.65 8.54
N LEU A 49 -11.35 1.24 7.57
CA LEU A 49 -12.55 1.97 7.15
C LEU A 49 -13.69 1.02 6.79
N GLU A 50 -14.91 1.56 6.71
CA GLU A 50 -16.06 0.86 6.15
C GLU A 50 -15.99 0.81 4.62
N ALA A 51 -16.39 -0.32 4.06
CA ALA A 51 -16.49 -0.50 2.62
C ALA A 51 -17.71 0.26 2.09
N GLU A 52 -17.50 1.10 1.07
CA GLU A 52 -18.56 1.84 0.40
C GLU A 52 -18.54 1.65 -1.13
N ASP A 53 -19.58 2.12 -1.80
CA ASP A 53 -19.69 2.00 -3.27
C ASP A 53 -18.60 2.79 -4.01
N LYS A 54 -18.19 3.93 -3.46
CA LYS A 54 -17.00 4.65 -3.93
C LYS A 54 -15.78 4.07 -3.24
N VAL A 55 -14.76 3.75 -4.04
CA VAL A 55 -13.51 3.11 -3.57
C VAL A 55 -12.87 3.97 -2.47
N ASP A 56 -12.52 3.30 -1.37
CA ASP A 56 -11.85 3.83 -0.19
C ASP A 56 -12.47 5.11 0.39
N SER A 57 -13.80 5.24 0.30
CA SER A 57 -14.51 6.46 0.71
C SER A 57 -15.29 6.38 2.02
N GLY A 58 -15.42 5.19 2.60
CA GLY A 58 -16.26 5.00 3.78
C GLY A 58 -15.65 5.59 5.04
N ASP A 59 -16.45 5.54 6.10
CA ASP A 59 -16.10 6.11 7.40
C ASP A 59 -14.92 5.37 8.03
N ILE A 60 -14.08 6.11 8.73
CA ILE A 60 -12.82 5.64 9.29
C ILE A 60 -13.05 5.14 10.72
N TRP A 61 -12.61 3.91 10.98
CA TRP A 61 -12.58 3.34 12.32
C TRP A 61 -11.31 3.74 13.06
N LYS A 62 -10.16 3.66 12.38
CA LYS A 62 -8.86 3.99 12.98
C LYS A 62 -7.80 4.25 11.93
N LYS A 63 -6.87 5.14 12.26
CA LYS A 63 -5.61 5.32 11.55
C LYS A 63 -4.44 4.96 12.47
N ILE A 64 -3.42 4.30 11.93
CA ILE A 64 -2.14 4.07 12.61
C ILE A 64 -0.99 4.37 11.65
N ARG A 65 0.14 4.81 12.20
CA ARG A 65 1.34 5.11 11.42
C ARG A 65 2.34 3.98 11.49
N LEU A 66 3.01 3.73 10.37
CA LEU A 66 4.08 2.77 10.22
C LEU A 66 5.30 3.44 9.61
N LYS A 67 6.39 3.48 10.36
CA LYS A 67 7.69 3.89 9.82
C LYS A 67 8.29 2.74 9.01
N ILE A 68 8.71 3.04 7.79
CA ILE A 68 9.40 2.10 6.90
C ILE A 68 10.90 2.44 6.90
N PRO A 69 11.77 1.53 7.37
CA PRO A 69 13.21 1.74 7.27
C PRO A 69 13.63 1.97 5.81
N ASN A 70 14.55 2.92 5.58
CA ASN A 70 15.02 3.24 4.23
C ASN A 70 15.68 2.03 3.55
N HIS A 71 16.28 1.13 4.34
CA HIS A 71 16.92 -0.09 3.86
C HIS A 71 15.96 -1.30 3.74
N ALA A 72 14.69 -1.16 4.12
CA ALA A 72 13.76 -2.28 4.09
C ALA A 72 13.45 -2.69 2.65
N LEU A 73 13.57 -3.99 2.36
CA LEU A 73 13.20 -4.59 1.09
C LEU A 73 11.71 -4.99 1.09
N TRP A 74 11.19 -5.35 -0.08
CA TRP A 74 9.77 -5.63 -0.35
C TRP A 74 9.14 -6.58 0.67
N ASP A 75 9.85 -7.60 1.12
CA ASP A 75 9.41 -8.62 2.07
C ASP A 75 9.33 -8.06 3.49
N GLU A 76 10.34 -7.30 3.92
CA GLU A 76 10.35 -6.60 5.21
C GLU A 76 9.27 -5.52 5.27
N ILE A 77 9.07 -4.79 4.17
CA ILE A 77 7.99 -3.79 4.02
C ILE A 77 6.65 -4.48 4.22
N ASN A 78 6.39 -5.56 3.48
CA ASN A 78 5.14 -6.31 3.57
C ASN A 78 4.95 -6.93 4.97
N HIS A 79 6.00 -7.50 5.56
CA HIS A 79 5.93 -8.07 6.91
C HIS A 79 5.54 -7.02 7.95
N ASN A 80 6.17 -5.85 7.91
CA ASN A 80 5.84 -4.74 8.81
C ASN A 80 4.41 -4.21 8.58
N LEU A 81 3.98 -4.09 7.31
CA LEU A 81 2.63 -3.70 6.95
C LEU A 81 1.60 -4.70 7.49
N PHE A 82 1.78 -5.99 7.24
CA PHE A 82 0.88 -7.05 7.71
C PHE A 82 0.75 -7.08 9.23
N ARG A 83 1.84 -6.87 9.98
CA ARG A 83 1.77 -6.76 11.43
C ARG A 83 0.86 -5.61 11.90
N LYS A 84 0.89 -4.47 11.21
CA LYS A 84 0.03 -3.32 11.50
C LYS A 84 -1.41 -3.53 11.05
N GLU A 85 -1.62 -4.23 9.95
CA GLU A 85 -2.95 -4.65 9.53
C GLU A 85 -3.61 -5.59 10.53
N ILE A 86 -2.86 -6.56 11.09
CA ILE A 86 -3.36 -7.43 12.17
C ILE A 86 -3.72 -6.61 13.41
N GLU A 87 -2.93 -5.60 13.78
CA GLU A 87 -3.24 -4.68 14.89
C GLU A 87 -4.57 -3.94 14.67
N LEU A 88 -4.87 -3.53 13.43
CA LEU A 88 -6.15 -2.92 13.06
C LEU A 88 -7.31 -3.92 13.10
N ILE A 89 -7.10 -5.17 12.69
CA ILE A 89 -8.11 -6.24 12.78
C ILE A 89 -8.42 -6.53 14.26
N ASP A 90 -7.40 -6.67 15.10
CA ASP A 90 -7.56 -6.85 16.55
C ASP A 90 -8.34 -5.69 17.17
N PHE A 91 -8.01 -4.46 16.76
CA PHE A 91 -8.75 -3.26 17.18
C PHE A 91 -10.22 -3.34 16.77
N ALA A 92 -10.51 -3.70 15.52
CA ALA A 92 -11.87 -3.82 15.01
C ALA A 92 -12.70 -4.81 15.82
N VAL A 93 -12.14 -6.01 16.08
CA VAL A 93 -12.82 -7.06 16.84
C VAL A 93 -13.09 -6.61 18.28
N ARG A 94 -12.11 -6.00 18.95
CA ARG A 94 -12.26 -5.58 20.36
C ARG A 94 -13.23 -4.41 20.56
N ASN A 95 -13.40 -3.56 19.55
CA ASN A 95 -14.20 -2.33 19.66
C ASN A 95 -15.47 -2.37 18.80
N PHE A 96 -15.83 -3.53 18.24
CA PHE A 96 -16.88 -3.66 17.24
C PHE A 96 -18.21 -3.04 17.67
N ASP A 97 -18.62 -3.28 18.92
CA ASP A 97 -19.91 -2.84 19.45
C ASP A 97 -19.91 -1.39 19.97
N SER A 98 -18.74 -0.78 20.17
CA SER A 98 -18.60 0.52 20.84
C SER A 98 -17.99 1.62 19.96
N ILE A 99 -17.34 1.25 18.85
CA ILE A 99 -16.69 2.21 17.98
C ILE A 99 -17.72 3.08 17.26
N VAL A 100 -17.44 4.38 17.20
CA VAL A 100 -18.18 5.33 16.35
C VAL A 100 -17.24 5.75 15.22
N PRO A 101 -17.46 5.26 13.99
CA PRO A 101 -16.66 5.63 12.83
C PRO A 101 -16.77 7.13 12.53
N THR A 102 -15.69 7.72 12.05
CA THR A 102 -15.65 9.13 11.67
C THR A 102 -15.69 9.29 10.16
N PRO A 103 -16.57 10.13 9.60
CA PRO A 103 -16.53 10.47 8.18
C PRO A 103 -15.15 11.01 7.76
N GLN A 104 -14.74 10.73 6.53
CA GLN A 104 -13.53 11.33 5.97
C GLN A 104 -13.70 12.85 5.83
N ASN A 105 -12.62 13.61 6.00
CA ASN A 105 -12.67 15.07 5.89
C ASN A 105 -13.06 15.50 4.47
N THR A 106 -14.17 16.24 4.34
CA THR A 106 -14.71 16.71 3.06
C THR A 106 -13.96 17.91 2.48
N ASP A 107 -13.13 18.59 3.28
CA ASP A 107 -12.33 19.73 2.84
C ASP A 107 -11.04 19.30 2.10
N ILE A 108 -10.72 18.00 2.12
CA ILE A 108 -9.56 17.42 1.44
C ILE A 108 -10.02 16.72 0.16
N GLU A 109 -9.54 17.19 -0.99
CA GLU A 109 -9.82 16.54 -2.27
C GLU A 109 -9.16 15.15 -2.34
N PRO A 110 -9.92 14.07 -2.61
CA PRO A 110 -9.34 12.74 -2.66
C PRO A 110 -8.37 12.56 -3.82
N THR A 111 -7.19 12.00 -3.53
CA THR A 111 -6.20 11.60 -4.55
C THR A 111 -6.22 10.09 -4.77
N TYR A 112 -5.77 9.64 -5.95
CA TYR A 112 -5.85 8.23 -6.34
C TYR A 112 -4.54 7.73 -6.92
N TYR A 113 -4.10 6.58 -6.41
CA TYR A 113 -2.99 5.82 -6.98
C TYR A 113 -3.48 4.80 -8.01
N PRO A 114 -2.87 4.77 -9.20
CA PRO A 114 -3.25 3.82 -10.23
C PRO A 114 -2.73 2.42 -9.91
N LYS A 115 -3.38 1.42 -10.49
CA LYS A 115 -2.89 0.04 -10.41
C LYS A 115 -1.52 -0.06 -11.10
N ARG A 116 -0.51 -0.52 -10.35
CA ARG A 116 0.82 -0.80 -10.91
C ARG A 116 0.74 -1.88 -11.99
N THR A 117 1.56 -1.69 -13.02
CA THR A 117 1.83 -2.58 -14.13
C THR A 117 3.31 -3.00 -14.10
N PRO A 118 3.74 -3.99 -14.90
CA PRO A 118 5.15 -4.29 -15.03
C PRO A 118 5.99 -3.05 -15.41
N LEU A 119 5.46 -2.12 -16.22
CA LEU A 119 6.18 -0.91 -16.63
C LEU A 119 6.61 -0.04 -15.44
N ASP A 120 5.84 -0.03 -14.35
CA ASP A 120 6.16 0.71 -13.13
C ASP A 120 7.35 0.12 -12.34
N SER A 121 7.85 -1.03 -12.77
CA SER A 121 9.08 -1.66 -12.26
C SER A 121 10.25 -1.53 -13.25
N LYS A 122 10.07 -0.83 -14.39
CA LYS A 122 11.16 -0.51 -15.31
C LYS A 122 12.11 0.51 -14.69
N LEU A 123 13.39 0.16 -14.70
CA LEU A 123 14.48 1.02 -14.29
C LEU A 123 15.00 1.82 -15.48
N ASP A 124 15.34 3.07 -15.21
CA ASP A 124 16.03 3.93 -16.16
C ASP A 124 17.54 3.67 -16.05
N ILE A 125 18.16 3.19 -17.13
CA ILE A 125 19.58 2.84 -17.16
C ILE A 125 20.50 4.07 -17.11
N SER A 126 19.98 5.27 -17.36
CA SER A 126 20.72 6.52 -17.29
C SER A 126 20.81 7.10 -15.87
N LYS A 127 20.01 6.56 -14.93
CA LYS A 127 19.93 7.02 -13.55
C LYS A 127 20.75 6.15 -12.62
N SER A 128 21.27 6.73 -11.54
CA SER A 128 22.01 5.99 -10.52
C SER A 128 21.10 5.01 -9.77
N ILE A 129 21.69 3.95 -9.22
CA ILE A 129 21.00 2.99 -8.34
C ILE A 129 20.36 3.72 -7.16
N GLU A 130 21.10 4.62 -6.52
CA GLU A 130 20.65 5.42 -5.38
C GLU A 130 19.37 6.22 -5.71
N SER A 131 19.35 6.93 -6.85
CA SER A 131 18.20 7.75 -7.24
C SER A 131 16.92 6.95 -7.52
N GLN A 132 17.06 5.65 -7.76
CA GLN A 132 15.94 4.74 -8.01
C GLN A 132 15.81 3.69 -6.90
N PHE A 133 16.52 3.83 -5.78
CA PHE A 133 16.62 2.80 -4.75
C PHE A 133 15.24 2.44 -4.18
N ASN A 134 14.40 3.46 -3.93
CA ASN A 134 13.02 3.23 -3.49
C ASN A 134 12.18 2.42 -4.50
N LYS A 135 12.37 2.64 -5.81
CA LYS A 135 11.72 1.83 -6.84
C LYS A 135 12.23 0.40 -6.84
N ILE A 136 13.54 0.21 -6.67
CA ILE A 136 14.16 -1.13 -6.67
C ILE A 136 13.70 -1.92 -5.43
N ARG A 137 13.76 -1.32 -4.24
CA ARG A 137 13.51 -2.04 -2.97
C ARG A 137 12.07 -2.50 -2.77
N VAL A 138 11.10 -1.87 -3.43
CA VAL A 138 9.68 -2.28 -3.38
C VAL A 138 9.32 -3.39 -4.37
N CYS A 139 10.23 -3.76 -5.26
CA CYS A 139 9.98 -4.78 -6.28
C CYS A 139 10.18 -6.19 -5.72
N ASP A 140 9.08 -6.93 -5.60
CA ASP A 140 9.11 -8.37 -5.33
C ASP A 140 9.79 -9.09 -6.52
N PRO A 141 10.91 -9.80 -6.32
CA PRO A 141 11.68 -10.40 -7.41
C PRO A 141 10.93 -11.53 -8.12
N ASN A 142 9.91 -12.12 -7.51
CA ASN A 142 9.15 -13.23 -8.08
C ASN A 142 7.86 -12.76 -8.76
N ARG A 143 7.19 -11.75 -8.19
CA ARG A 143 5.88 -11.30 -8.66
C ARG A 143 5.94 -10.04 -9.52
N PHE A 144 6.75 -9.07 -9.13
CA PHE A 144 6.85 -7.75 -9.76
C PHE A 144 8.32 -7.30 -9.84
N PRO A 145 9.19 -8.04 -10.57
CA PRO A 145 10.61 -7.78 -10.55
C PRO A 145 10.95 -6.43 -11.17
N ALA A 146 11.92 -5.74 -10.57
CA ALA A 146 12.60 -4.63 -11.23
C ALA A 146 13.30 -5.16 -12.48
N TYR A 147 13.26 -4.39 -13.56
CA TYR A 147 13.91 -4.79 -14.80
C TYR A 147 14.48 -3.59 -15.54
N LEU A 148 15.44 -3.86 -16.41
CA LEU A 148 16.07 -2.89 -17.29
C LEU A 148 16.18 -3.44 -18.70
N GLU A 149 16.36 -2.56 -19.67
CA GLU A 149 16.55 -2.91 -21.07
C GLU A 149 17.87 -2.33 -21.57
N ILE A 150 18.77 -3.19 -22.05
CA ILE A 150 20.08 -2.81 -22.60
C ILE A 150 20.27 -3.60 -23.90
N HIS A 151 20.73 -2.91 -24.96
CA HIS A 151 20.93 -3.50 -26.30
C HIS A 151 19.70 -4.29 -26.83
N GLY A 152 18.49 -3.79 -26.57
CA GLY A 152 17.25 -4.44 -26.99
C GLY A 152 16.89 -5.74 -26.25
N LYS A 153 17.60 -6.06 -25.15
CA LYS A 153 17.31 -7.21 -24.29
C LYS A 153 16.86 -6.76 -22.92
N LYS A 154 15.93 -7.52 -22.33
CA LYS A 154 15.36 -7.26 -21.01
C LYS A 154 16.08 -8.11 -19.96
N PHE A 155 16.48 -7.47 -18.86
CA PHE A 155 17.17 -8.11 -17.74
C PHE A 155 16.40 -7.84 -16.45
N LYS A 156 16.29 -8.84 -15.59
CA LYS A 156 15.80 -8.70 -14.22
C LYS A 156 16.93 -8.18 -13.33
N LEU A 157 16.64 -7.20 -12.49
CA LEU A 157 17.50 -6.79 -11.38
C LEU A 157 16.92 -7.35 -10.09
N THR A 158 17.72 -8.10 -9.33
CA THR A 158 17.37 -8.56 -7.98
C THR A 158 18.21 -7.75 -6.99
N LEU A 159 17.55 -7.20 -5.96
CA LEU A 159 18.21 -6.55 -4.84
C LEU A 159 18.16 -7.48 -3.64
N GLU A 160 19.31 -7.81 -3.09
CA GLU A 160 19.47 -8.66 -1.91
C GLU A 160 20.38 -7.95 -0.91
N LYS A 161 20.09 -8.09 0.38
CA LYS A 161 21.01 -7.64 1.42
C LYS A 161 22.15 -8.64 1.49
N VAL A 162 23.38 -8.15 1.47
CA VAL A 162 24.52 -8.94 1.92
C VAL A 162 24.40 -8.98 3.45
N GLY A 163 24.47 -10.17 4.03
CA GLY A 163 24.45 -10.31 5.49
C GLY A 163 25.60 -9.51 6.11
N ASP A 164 25.41 -9.04 7.34
CA ASP A 164 26.52 -8.53 8.13
C ASP A 164 27.42 -9.73 8.46
N GLU A 165 28.70 -9.69 8.04
CA GLU A 165 29.73 -10.60 8.56
C GLU A 165 29.93 -10.40 10.07
#